data_AF-A0A0J9U4B1-F1
#
_entry.id   AF-A0A0J9U4B1-F1
#
_cell.length_a   1.000
_cell.length_b   1.000
_cell.length_c   1.000
_cell.angle_alpha   90.00
_cell.angle_beta   90.00
_cell.angle_gamma   90.00
#
_symmetry.space_group_name_H-M   'P 1'
#
loop_
_entity.id
_entity.type
_entity.pdbx_description
1 polymer ?
#
loop_
_entity_poly.entity_id
_entity_poly.type
_entity_poly.pdbx_seq_one_letter_code
_entity_poly.pdbx_strand_id
1 'polypeptide(L)'
;FLDNSELYKFYDNLNSNIVGVNEKCNSCEDVKEDPEYMKLCCSLEKIIEQWKSKCTVKENEKCTCCDHLLYWLYSKIIESNLHFRGIVRIYNKFESLLKNSVFKVDSEFGKKKIYDINVLKKKRVLFDFLLHYDIIKDKLNHINKENEEKFCNYIYYIFELYKEIEKTENDLYEKEKELFKEKFNSGNNKELNFINEKCPGKCLDTVFKTESKHFCHLKEHKKADRYMPRILAITETFNISDKIKELKGKKADAFKELPSNKIYDELNKEIENTGTSSTSRCDNLDFKSDNVKSLCKKIERNLKDLSTNNKLKNESHNDRCLYFNYWVHEELRKMFNGKTKDDYHNKTDIDKLYAGWYRISDGLMKGDVNENYVKIKSKYSKNNNNTSQGTGNINNSSGNNGHPISQNFYSVKDFSKHKGCFYNSDCTFYDCDDMKALYDYFKNHDTIENKISTKKVEECNVYQEYVNYIKPIYDKYKDDCCNYGFCDYFNCNDKYDPNELLYKLKNCSE
;
A
#
# COMPACT_ATOMS: atom_id res chain seq x y z
N PHE A 1 -1.61 12.62 -23.44
CA PHE A 1 -2.41 11.65 -24.23
C PHE A 1 -3.90 12.03 -24.29
N LEU A 2 -4.41 12.92 -23.43
CA LEU A 2 -5.80 12.85 -22.95
C LEU A 2 -6.65 14.11 -23.20
N ASP A 3 -6.05 15.27 -23.47
CA ASP A 3 -6.68 16.60 -23.36
C ASP A 3 -7.94 16.84 -24.24
N ASN A 4 -8.22 15.98 -25.22
CA ASN A 4 -9.34 16.14 -26.15
C ASN A 4 -10.47 15.09 -26.03
N SER A 5 -10.34 14.03 -25.22
CA SER A 5 -11.42 13.03 -25.11
C SER A 5 -12.59 13.55 -24.26
N GLU A 6 -13.83 13.21 -24.62
CA GLU A 6 -15.02 13.60 -23.84
C GLU A 6 -14.97 13.06 -22.41
N LEU A 7 -14.41 11.87 -22.23
CA LEU A 7 -14.20 11.28 -20.92
C LEU A 7 -13.14 12.02 -20.09
N TYR A 8 -12.05 12.45 -20.70
CA TYR A 8 -11.04 13.23 -19.99
C TYR A 8 -11.61 14.58 -19.55
N LYS A 9 -12.35 15.26 -20.42
CA LYS A 9 -13.10 16.48 -20.07
C LYS A 9 -14.11 16.22 -18.94
N PHE A 10 -14.76 15.06 -18.94
CA PHE A 10 -15.65 14.66 -17.86
C PHE A 10 -14.88 14.44 -16.54
N TYR A 11 -13.78 13.71 -16.54
CA TYR A 11 -12.95 13.49 -15.35
C TYR A 11 -12.27 14.75 -14.85
N ASP A 12 -11.84 15.66 -15.72
CA ASP A 12 -11.33 16.98 -15.33
C ASP A 12 -12.43 17.83 -14.69
N ASN A 13 -13.65 17.75 -15.23
CA ASN A 13 -14.81 18.38 -14.60
C ASN A 13 -15.09 17.75 -13.22
N LEU A 14 -14.94 16.43 -13.03
CA LEU A 14 -15.02 15.83 -11.68
C LEU A 14 -13.87 16.31 -10.78
N ASN A 15 -12.64 16.34 -11.28
CA ASN A 15 -11.43 16.71 -10.55
C ASN A 15 -11.45 18.19 -10.11
N SER A 16 -12.13 19.08 -10.83
CA SER A 16 -12.32 20.47 -10.42
C SER A 16 -13.04 20.64 -9.07
N ASN A 17 -13.67 19.58 -8.58
CA ASN A 17 -14.39 19.54 -7.30
C ASN A 17 -13.59 18.82 -6.20
N ILE A 18 -12.33 18.47 -6.47
CA ILE A 18 -11.42 17.96 -5.45
C ILE A 18 -11.15 19.08 -4.45
N VAL A 19 -11.43 18.80 -3.19
CA VAL A 19 -11.24 19.74 -2.10
C VAL A 19 -9.87 19.62 -1.45
N GLY A 20 -9.49 20.64 -0.67
CA GLY A 20 -8.36 20.53 0.23
C GLY A 20 -8.66 19.63 1.43
N VAL A 21 -7.60 19.14 2.07
CA VAL A 21 -7.64 18.26 3.26
C VAL A 21 -8.40 18.87 4.45
N ASN A 22 -8.50 20.20 4.51
CA ASN A 22 -9.13 20.94 5.62
C ASN A 22 -10.56 21.40 5.34
N GLU A 23 -11.15 21.00 4.21
CA GLU A 23 -12.49 21.44 3.83
C GLU A 23 -13.56 20.63 4.54
N LYS A 24 -14.47 21.31 5.24
CA LYS A 24 -15.57 20.69 5.96
C LYS A 24 -16.75 20.43 5.02
N CYS A 25 -17.19 19.18 4.94
CA CYS A 25 -18.42 18.75 4.27
C CYS A 25 -19.48 18.40 5.34
N ASN A 26 -20.77 18.49 5.01
CA ASN A 26 -21.83 18.24 5.99
C ASN A 26 -22.13 16.75 6.14
N SER A 27 -21.90 15.97 5.08
CA SER A 27 -22.35 14.59 5.02
C SER A 27 -21.25 13.60 5.37
N CYS A 28 -19.96 13.97 5.35
CA CYS A 28 -18.88 13.11 5.82
C CYS A 28 -18.74 13.23 7.34
N GLU A 29 -18.83 12.11 8.06
CA GLU A 29 -18.73 12.11 9.52
C GLU A 29 -17.35 12.59 9.99
N ASP A 30 -17.34 13.67 10.79
CA ASP A 30 -16.16 14.29 11.41
C ASP A 30 -15.65 13.44 12.59
N VAL A 31 -15.18 12.23 12.32
CA VAL A 31 -14.56 11.35 13.33
C VAL A 31 -13.06 11.21 13.05
N LYS A 32 -12.32 12.31 13.28
CA LYS A 32 -10.85 12.41 13.44
C LYS A 32 -10.00 11.25 12.83
N GLU A 33 -10.14 10.96 11.54
CA GLU A 33 -9.33 9.95 10.83
C GLU A 33 -9.08 10.35 9.36
N ASP A 34 -7.96 9.82 8.84
CA ASP A 34 -7.47 9.80 7.46
C ASP A 34 -7.75 11.07 6.62
N PRO A 35 -6.75 11.98 6.53
CA PRO A 35 -6.82 13.19 5.70
C PRO A 35 -7.23 12.91 4.24
N GLU A 36 -6.83 11.77 3.67
CA GLU A 36 -7.15 11.40 2.30
C GLU A 36 -8.57 10.86 2.19
N TYR A 37 -9.08 10.15 3.20
CA TYR A 37 -10.50 9.81 3.28
C TYR A 37 -11.36 11.06 3.29
N MET A 38 -11.08 12.02 4.18
CA MET A 38 -11.89 13.24 4.31
C MET A 38 -11.89 14.02 3.01
N LYS A 39 -10.71 14.23 2.42
CA LYS A 39 -10.55 14.85 1.12
C LYS A 39 -11.39 14.17 0.04
N LEU A 40 -11.30 12.84 -0.10
CA LEU A 40 -12.07 12.12 -1.11
C LEU A 40 -13.59 12.17 -0.83
N CYS A 41 -13.98 12.03 0.43
CA CYS A 41 -15.37 12.03 0.86
C CYS A 41 -16.05 13.38 0.60
N CYS A 42 -15.39 14.48 0.99
CA CYS A 42 -15.85 15.85 0.72
C CYS A 42 -15.93 16.12 -0.79
N SER A 43 -14.95 15.65 -1.57
CA SER A 43 -14.92 15.80 -3.03
C SER A 43 -16.10 15.08 -3.67
N LEU A 44 -16.42 13.87 -3.20
CA LEU A 44 -17.58 13.10 -3.65
C LEU A 44 -18.89 13.81 -3.34
N GLU A 45 -19.03 14.38 -2.15
CA GLU A 45 -20.22 15.14 -1.77
C GLU A 45 -20.48 16.31 -2.74
N LYS A 46 -19.46 17.13 -3.01
CA LYS A 46 -19.56 18.25 -3.97
C LYS A 46 -19.90 17.78 -5.39
N ILE A 47 -19.27 16.70 -5.84
CA ILE A 47 -19.54 16.12 -7.17
C ILE A 47 -21.00 15.69 -7.28
N ILE A 48 -21.54 15.05 -6.24
CA ILE A 48 -22.93 14.58 -6.23
C ILE A 48 -23.92 15.75 -6.13
N GLU A 49 -23.64 16.77 -5.33
CA GLU A 49 -24.47 17.98 -5.25
C GLU A 49 -24.63 18.68 -6.60
N GLN A 50 -23.55 18.73 -7.38
CA GLN A 50 -23.51 19.36 -8.70
C GLN A 50 -23.80 18.38 -9.85
N TRP A 51 -24.30 17.18 -9.56
CA TRP A 51 -24.28 16.13 -10.56
C TRP A 51 -25.12 16.44 -11.82
N LYS A 52 -26.26 17.12 -11.67
CA LYS A 52 -27.14 17.50 -12.80
C LYS A 52 -26.43 18.36 -13.85
N SER A 53 -25.47 19.19 -13.44
CA SER A 53 -24.68 20.00 -14.38
C SER A 53 -23.45 19.26 -14.91
N LYS A 54 -23.01 18.20 -14.21
CA LYS A 54 -21.83 17.40 -14.57
C LYS A 54 -22.14 16.26 -15.55
N CYS A 55 -23.31 15.64 -15.44
CA CYS A 55 -23.76 14.62 -16.38
C CYS A 55 -24.88 15.17 -17.27
N THR A 56 -24.54 15.56 -18.50
CA THR A 56 -25.46 16.15 -19.48
C THR A 56 -26.12 15.12 -20.41
N VAL A 57 -26.09 13.84 -20.01
CA VAL A 57 -26.56 12.71 -20.83
C VAL A 57 -28.08 12.59 -20.78
N LYS A 58 -28.71 12.14 -21.88
CA LYS A 58 -30.17 12.00 -21.99
C LYS A 58 -30.73 11.01 -20.97
N GLU A 59 -31.99 11.17 -20.60
CA GLU A 59 -32.63 10.44 -19.50
C GLU A 59 -32.67 8.91 -19.67
N ASN A 60 -32.57 8.45 -20.92
CA ASN A 60 -32.51 7.05 -21.36
C ASN A 60 -31.09 6.46 -21.42
N GLU A 61 -30.04 7.26 -21.21
CA GLU A 61 -28.62 6.88 -21.20
C GLU A 61 -27.98 7.08 -19.80
N LYS A 62 -28.83 7.28 -18.76
CA LYS A 62 -28.48 7.68 -17.39
C LYS A 62 -27.39 6.83 -16.69
N CYS A 63 -27.14 5.58 -17.09
CA CYS A 63 -26.12 4.74 -16.45
C CYS A 63 -24.70 4.85 -17.02
N THR A 64 -24.48 5.58 -18.13
CA THR A 64 -23.13 5.78 -18.68
C THR A 64 -22.28 6.68 -17.77
N CYS A 65 -22.79 7.83 -17.32
CA CYS A 65 -22.05 8.69 -16.38
C CYS A 65 -21.83 8.03 -15.01
N CYS A 66 -22.75 7.16 -14.57
CA CYS A 66 -22.66 6.45 -13.29
C CYS A 66 -21.48 5.48 -13.27
N ASP A 67 -21.30 4.74 -14.36
CA ASP A 67 -20.15 3.85 -14.48
C ASP A 67 -18.86 4.68 -14.55
N HIS A 68 -18.82 5.76 -15.33
CA HIS A 68 -17.65 6.65 -15.35
C HIS A 68 -17.32 7.25 -13.97
N LEU A 69 -18.32 7.66 -13.19
CA LEU A 69 -18.15 8.11 -11.81
C LEU A 69 -17.56 7.02 -10.91
N LEU A 70 -18.01 5.78 -11.10
CA LEU A 70 -17.54 4.64 -10.33
C LEU A 70 -16.07 4.32 -10.65
N TYR A 71 -15.65 4.33 -11.92
CA TYR A 71 -14.23 4.18 -12.28
C TYR A 71 -13.38 5.39 -11.86
N TRP A 72 -13.95 6.59 -11.89
CA TRP A 72 -13.30 7.76 -11.30
C TRP A 72 -13.08 7.55 -9.80
N LEU A 73 -14.10 7.07 -9.08
CA LEU A 73 -13.99 6.77 -7.66
C LEU A 73 -12.96 5.67 -7.39
N TYR A 74 -12.94 4.60 -8.18
CA TYR A 74 -11.89 3.57 -8.10
C TYR A 74 -10.50 4.18 -8.27
N SER A 75 -10.34 5.07 -9.25
CA SER A 75 -9.09 5.79 -9.50
C SER A 75 -8.67 6.61 -8.29
N LYS A 76 -9.61 7.31 -7.66
CA LYS A 76 -9.35 8.09 -6.45
C LYS A 76 -9.08 7.25 -5.22
N ILE A 77 -9.74 6.10 -5.07
CA ILE A 77 -9.44 5.14 -4.01
C ILE A 77 -8.00 4.63 -4.16
N ILE A 78 -7.57 4.30 -5.38
CA ILE A 78 -6.19 3.88 -5.67
C ILE A 78 -5.21 5.02 -5.40
N GLU A 79 -5.48 6.24 -5.88
CA GLU A 79 -4.60 7.42 -5.74
C GLU A 79 -4.48 7.89 -4.29
N SER A 80 -5.54 7.76 -3.51
CA SER A 80 -5.61 8.19 -2.11
C SER A 80 -5.00 7.16 -1.14
N ASN A 81 -4.60 5.98 -1.65
CA ASN A 81 -4.07 4.86 -0.89
C ASN A 81 -4.87 4.53 0.39
N LEU A 82 -6.20 4.55 0.29
CA LEU A 82 -7.05 4.37 1.45
C LEU A 82 -6.91 2.95 2.00
N HIS A 83 -6.69 2.82 3.31
CA HIS A 83 -6.80 1.52 3.97
C HIS A 83 -8.24 0.97 3.83
N PHE A 84 -8.40 -0.35 3.95
CA PHE A 84 -9.70 -1.04 3.80
C PHE A 84 -10.88 -0.35 4.51
N ARG A 85 -10.68 0.13 5.74
CA ARG A 85 -11.71 0.89 6.50
C ARG A 85 -12.11 2.19 5.80
N GLY A 86 -11.14 2.93 5.24
CA GLY A 86 -11.39 4.13 4.45
C GLY A 86 -12.19 3.80 3.19
N ILE A 87 -11.83 2.74 2.47
CA ILE A 87 -12.56 2.26 1.29
C ILE A 87 -14.02 1.92 1.63
N VAL A 88 -14.24 1.15 2.72
CA VAL A 88 -15.59 0.81 3.20
C VAL A 88 -16.41 2.06 3.50
N ARG A 89 -15.83 3.03 4.19
CA ARG A 89 -16.51 4.28 4.52
C ARG A 89 -16.83 5.09 3.27
N ILE A 90 -15.89 5.20 2.33
CA ILE A 90 -16.14 5.87 1.04
C ILE A 90 -17.30 5.21 0.32
N TYR A 91 -17.34 3.88 0.20
CA TYR A 91 -18.45 3.22 -0.48
C TYR A 91 -19.78 3.37 0.25
N ASN A 92 -19.80 3.29 1.59
CA ASN A 92 -21.02 3.50 2.37
C ASN A 92 -21.53 4.94 2.22
N LYS A 93 -20.62 5.91 2.24
CA LYS A 93 -20.97 7.31 2.03
C LYS A 93 -21.47 7.55 0.61
N PHE A 94 -20.75 7.05 -0.37
CA PHE A 94 -21.11 7.19 -1.78
C PHE A 94 -22.51 6.58 -2.03
N GLU A 95 -22.81 5.41 -1.47
CA GLU A 95 -24.15 4.83 -1.54
C GLU A 95 -25.21 5.73 -0.88
N SER A 96 -24.93 6.30 0.29
CA SER A 96 -25.82 7.24 0.97
C SER A 96 -26.06 8.52 0.17
N LEU A 97 -25.03 9.07 -0.46
CA LEU A 97 -25.13 10.26 -1.32
C LEU A 97 -25.96 9.95 -2.57
N LEU A 98 -25.76 8.78 -3.18
CA LEU A 98 -26.53 8.36 -4.34
C LEU A 98 -28.01 8.15 -4.01
N LYS A 99 -28.38 7.60 -2.84
CA LYS A 99 -29.78 7.44 -2.41
C LYS A 99 -30.56 8.75 -2.34
N ASN A 100 -29.89 9.85 -2.01
CA ASN A 100 -30.50 11.18 -1.88
C ASN A 100 -30.45 11.98 -3.18
N SER A 101 -29.83 11.43 -4.23
CA SER A 101 -29.67 12.08 -5.52
C SER A 101 -30.76 11.66 -6.51
N VAL A 102 -30.74 12.21 -7.74
CA VAL A 102 -31.65 11.81 -8.83
C VAL A 102 -31.42 10.35 -9.26
N PHE A 103 -30.35 9.70 -8.79
CA PHE A 103 -30.10 8.28 -8.98
C PHE A 103 -31.02 7.47 -8.08
N LYS A 104 -31.97 6.74 -8.68
CA LYS A 104 -32.48 5.54 -8.02
C LYS A 104 -31.30 4.57 -7.96
N VAL A 105 -30.72 4.39 -6.78
CA VAL A 105 -29.67 3.38 -6.56
C VAL A 105 -30.23 2.05 -7.03
N ASP A 106 -29.66 1.53 -8.11
CA ASP A 106 -29.98 0.17 -8.54
C ASP A 106 -29.52 -0.79 -7.43
N SER A 107 -30.35 -1.78 -7.17
CA SER A 107 -30.08 -2.94 -6.32
C SER A 107 -28.71 -3.60 -6.58
N GLU A 108 -28.11 -3.35 -7.75
CA GLU A 108 -26.81 -3.88 -8.16
C GLU A 108 -25.59 -3.08 -7.71
N PHE A 109 -25.73 -1.85 -7.19
CA PHE A 109 -24.58 -1.05 -6.75
C PHE A 109 -23.72 -1.76 -5.68
N GLY A 110 -24.36 -2.50 -4.77
CA GLY A 110 -23.68 -3.33 -3.77
C GLY A 110 -22.75 -4.38 -4.38
N LYS A 111 -23.09 -4.91 -5.57
CA LYS A 111 -22.26 -5.88 -6.31
C LYS A 111 -21.04 -5.23 -6.98
N LYS A 112 -21.05 -3.90 -7.15
CA LYS A 112 -19.96 -3.13 -7.75
C LYS A 112 -18.95 -2.59 -6.72
N LYS A 113 -19.11 -2.86 -5.42
CA LYS A 113 -18.13 -2.46 -4.40
C LYS A 113 -16.94 -3.41 -4.44
N ILE A 114 -15.74 -2.88 -4.67
CA ILE A 114 -14.51 -3.66 -4.76
C ILE A 114 -13.53 -3.13 -3.73
N TYR A 115 -13.20 -3.97 -2.74
CA TYR A 115 -12.32 -3.57 -1.64
C TYR A 115 -10.86 -3.97 -1.88
N ASP A 116 -10.61 -4.89 -2.80
CA ASP A 116 -9.28 -5.31 -3.20
C ASP A 116 -8.71 -4.27 -4.19
N ILE A 117 -7.69 -3.53 -3.75
CA ILE A 117 -7.01 -2.51 -4.54
C ILE A 117 -6.35 -3.12 -5.80
N ASN A 118 -5.87 -4.36 -5.75
CA ASN A 118 -5.28 -5.01 -6.92
C ASN A 118 -6.35 -5.35 -7.96
N VAL A 119 -7.54 -5.76 -7.51
CA VAL A 119 -8.70 -5.91 -8.41
C VAL A 119 -9.06 -4.56 -9.03
N LEU A 120 -9.14 -3.49 -8.24
CA LEU A 120 -9.40 -2.13 -8.75
C LEU A 120 -8.36 -1.67 -9.78
N LYS A 121 -7.06 -1.92 -9.53
CA LYS A 121 -5.96 -1.57 -10.43
C LYS A 121 -6.09 -2.29 -11.77
N LYS A 122 -6.25 -3.62 -11.76
CA LYS A 122 -6.42 -4.43 -12.97
C LYS A 122 -7.66 -4.01 -13.76
N LYS A 123 -8.77 -3.80 -13.05
CA LYS A 123 -10.05 -3.37 -13.62
C LYS A 123 -9.93 -1.99 -14.29
N ARG A 124 -9.28 -1.03 -13.63
CA ARG A 124 -9.02 0.31 -14.16
C ARG A 124 -8.15 0.25 -15.42
N VAL A 125 -7.01 -0.45 -15.37
CA VAL A 125 -6.07 -0.52 -16.50
C VAL A 125 -6.76 -1.07 -17.76
N LEU A 126 -7.56 -2.13 -17.61
CA LEU A 126 -8.29 -2.72 -18.72
C LEU A 126 -9.38 -1.76 -19.25
N PHE A 127 -10.14 -1.13 -18.35
CA PHE A 127 -11.18 -0.17 -18.72
C PHE A 127 -10.62 1.09 -19.41
N ASP A 128 -9.56 1.68 -18.86
CA ASP A 128 -8.88 2.86 -19.43
C ASP A 128 -8.36 2.56 -20.85
N PHE A 129 -7.80 1.37 -21.08
CA PHE A 129 -7.39 0.96 -22.42
C PHE A 129 -8.58 0.91 -23.39
N LEU A 130 -9.68 0.27 -22.99
CA LEU A 130 -10.86 0.09 -23.85
C LEU A 130 -11.47 1.42 -24.28
N LEU A 131 -11.51 2.38 -23.35
CA LEU A 131 -11.99 3.74 -23.58
C LEU A 131 -11.10 4.53 -24.54
N HIS A 132 -9.78 4.39 -24.41
CA HIS A 132 -8.82 5.17 -25.20
C HIS A 132 -8.33 4.45 -26.44
N TYR A 133 -8.81 3.23 -26.70
CA TYR A 133 -8.34 2.40 -27.82
C TYR A 133 -8.46 3.11 -29.17
N ASP A 134 -9.53 3.86 -29.42
CA ASP A 134 -9.73 4.51 -30.72
C ASP A 134 -8.67 5.59 -30.97
N ILE A 135 -8.23 6.29 -29.92
CA ILE A 135 -7.11 7.24 -29.97
C ILE A 135 -5.78 6.50 -30.17
N ILE A 136 -5.60 5.36 -29.50
CA ILE A 136 -4.42 4.51 -29.67
C ILE A 136 -4.34 4.01 -31.12
N LYS A 137 -5.46 3.58 -31.68
CA LYS A 137 -5.63 3.13 -33.06
C LYS A 137 -5.27 4.21 -34.07
N ASP A 138 -5.80 5.42 -33.91
CA ASP A 138 -5.48 6.55 -34.77
C ASP A 138 -3.98 6.87 -34.72
N LYS A 139 -3.39 6.86 -33.52
CA LYS A 139 -1.95 7.10 -33.37
C LYS A 139 -1.10 6.01 -34.03
N LEU A 140 -1.47 4.74 -33.89
CA LEU A 140 -0.80 3.63 -34.58
C LEU A 140 -0.75 3.80 -36.11
N ASN A 141 -1.64 4.60 -36.70
CA ASN A 141 -1.59 4.93 -38.13
C ASN A 141 -0.61 6.05 -38.49
N HIS A 142 -0.11 6.82 -37.51
CA HIS A 142 0.60 8.08 -37.74
C HIS A 142 1.94 8.21 -36.98
N ILE A 143 2.45 7.15 -36.36
CA ILE A 143 3.69 7.20 -35.54
C ILE A 143 4.94 6.70 -36.24
N ASN A 144 6.11 7.11 -35.73
CA ASN A 144 7.41 6.59 -36.15
C ASN A 144 7.72 5.22 -35.49
N LYS A 145 8.65 4.46 -36.09
CA LYS A 145 8.97 3.08 -35.67
C LYS A 145 9.34 2.91 -34.19
N GLU A 146 10.04 3.86 -33.59
CA GLU A 146 10.46 3.76 -32.18
C GLU A 146 9.26 3.87 -31.21
N ASN A 147 8.28 4.71 -31.52
CA ASN A 147 7.07 4.81 -30.71
C ASN A 147 6.11 3.65 -31.00
N GLU A 148 6.13 3.10 -32.21
CA GLU A 148 5.34 1.93 -32.61
C GLU A 148 5.59 0.73 -31.70
N GLU A 149 6.85 0.42 -31.43
CA GLU A 149 7.21 -0.66 -30.50
C GLU A 149 6.63 -0.44 -29.09
N LYS A 150 6.65 0.80 -28.59
CA LYS A 150 6.10 1.13 -27.26
C LYS A 150 4.59 0.93 -27.19
N PHE A 151 3.85 1.38 -28.21
CA PHE A 151 2.40 1.17 -28.29
C PHE A 151 2.05 -0.31 -28.42
N CYS A 152 2.79 -1.05 -29.26
CA CYS A 152 2.58 -2.48 -29.42
C CYS A 152 2.89 -3.29 -28.16
N ASN A 153 3.89 -2.87 -27.37
CA ASN A 153 4.17 -3.49 -26.07
C ASN A 153 3.08 -3.20 -25.04
N TYR A 154 2.54 -1.97 -25.01
CA TYR A 154 1.41 -1.63 -24.16
C TYR A 154 0.16 -2.44 -24.52
N ILE A 155 -0.16 -2.55 -25.81
CA ILE A 155 -1.30 -3.36 -26.28
C ILE A 155 -1.12 -4.84 -25.91
N TYR A 156 0.08 -5.39 -26.14
CA TYR A 156 0.39 -6.76 -25.74
C TYR A 156 0.14 -7.00 -24.25
N TYR A 157 0.60 -6.09 -23.39
CA TYR A 157 0.37 -6.15 -21.95
C TYR A 157 -1.12 -6.18 -21.60
N ILE A 158 -1.95 -5.36 -22.25
CA ILE A 158 -3.39 -5.35 -21.98
C ILE A 158 -4.04 -6.68 -22.39
N PHE A 159 -3.62 -7.30 -23.49
CA PHE A 159 -4.11 -8.60 -23.92
C PHE A 159 -3.71 -9.73 -22.96
N GLU A 160 -2.50 -9.68 -22.39
CA GLU A 160 -2.07 -10.58 -21.32
C GLU A 160 -2.90 -10.39 -20.05
N LEU A 161 -3.14 -9.14 -19.64
CA LEU A 161 -3.98 -8.82 -18.49
C LEU A 161 -5.41 -9.34 -18.68
N TYR A 162 -6.00 -9.17 -19.86
CA TYR A 162 -7.30 -9.73 -20.18
C TYR A 162 -7.30 -11.26 -20.05
N LYS A 163 -6.29 -11.96 -20.58
CA LYS A 163 -6.18 -13.42 -20.48
C LYS A 163 -6.02 -13.90 -19.03
N GLU A 164 -5.29 -13.15 -18.21
CA GLU A 164 -5.19 -13.40 -16.78
C GLU A 164 -6.56 -13.28 -16.10
N ILE A 165 -7.29 -12.20 -16.39
CA ILE A 165 -8.64 -11.96 -15.87
C ILE A 165 -9.62 -13.04 -16.33
N GLU A 166 -9.55 -13.45 -17.59
CA GLU A 166 -10.43 -14.48 -18.17
C GLU A 166 -10.25 -15.86 -17.51
N LYS A 167 -9.04 -16.18 -17.06
CA LYS A 167 -8.76 -17.41 -16.30
C LYS A 167 -9.34 -17.41 -14.89
N THR A 168 -9.68 -16.24 -14.36
CA THR A 168 -10.29 -16.16 -13.02
C THR A 168 -11.79 -16.48 -13.12
N GLU A 169 -12.29 -17.39 -12.29
CA GLU A 169 -13.73 -17.68 -12.12
C GLU A 169 -14.46 -16.53 -11.38
N ASN A 170 -13.99 -15.30 -11.53
CA ASN A 170 -14.45 -14.15 -10.76
C ASN A 170 -15.32 -13.22 -11.62
N ASP A 171 -16.56 -12.99 -11.16
CA ASP A 171 -17.55 -12.12 -11.78
C ASP A 171 -17.20 -10.62 -11.66
N LEU A 172 -16.18 -10.25 -10.86
CA LEU A 172 -15.79 -8.86 -10.63
C LEU A 172 -15.33 -8.11 -11.90
N TYR A 173 -15.01 -8.83 -12.97
CA TYR A 173 -14.55 -8.25 -14.24
C TYR A 173 -15.50 -8.43 -15.42
N GLU A 174 -16.74 -8.90 -15.21
CA GLU A 174 -17.66 -9.23 -16.31
C GLU A 174 -17.82 -8.09 -17.31
N LYS A 175 -18.02 -6.85 -16.82
CA LYS A 175 -18.16 -5.68 -17.69
C LYS A 175 -16.91 -5.44 -18.56
N GLU A 176 -15.71 -5.52 -18.01
CA GLU A 176 -14.50 -5.33 -18.80
C GLU A 176 -14.28 -6.49 -19.77
N LYS A 177 -14.60 -7.72 -19.37
CA LYS A 177 -14.53 -8.89 -20.24
C LYS A 177 -15.46 -8.72 -21.44
N GLU A 178 -16.70 -8.30 -21.20
CA GLU A 178 -17.69 -8.02 -22.25
C GLU A 178 -17.21 -6.91 -23.18
N LEU A 179 -16.85 -5.74 -22.66
CA LEU A 179 -16.36 -4.62 -23.46
C LEU A 179 -15.12 -5.00 -24.30
N PHE A 180 -14.22 -5.80 -23.72
CA PHE A 180 -13.04 -6.28 -24.45
C PHE A 180 -13.41 -7.24 -25.58
N LYS A 181 -14.31 -8.19 -25.32
CA LYS A 181 -14.82 -9.12 -26.34
C LYS A 181 -15.60 -8.40 -27.43
N GLU A 182 -16.45 -7.44 -27.10
CA GLU A 182 -17.17 -6.64 -28.09
C GLU A 182 -16.21 -5.88 -29.01
N LYS A 183 -15.14 -5.31 -28.46
CA LYS A 183 -14.18 -4.52 -29.22
C LYS A 183 -13.25 -5.41 -30.06
N PHE A 184 -12.74 -6.52 -29.53
CA PHE A 184 -11.69 -7.32 -30.19
C PHE A 184 -12.14 -8.69 -30.72
N ASN A 185 -13.36 -9.15 -30.40
CA ASN A 185 -13.93 -10.43 -30.81
C ASN A 185 -15.33 -10.27 -31.45
N SER A 186 -15.68 -9.07 -31.94
CA SER A 186 -16.90 -8.86 -32.73
C SER A 186 -16.78 -9.59 -34.07
N GLY A 187 -17.92 -10.02 -34.63
CA GLY A 187 -18.05 -11.05 -35.70
C GLY A 187 -17.33 -10.84 -37.04
N ASN A 188 -16.43 -9.87 -37.17
CA ASN A 188 -15.52 -9.69 -38.30
C ASN A 188 -14.04 -9.58 -37.92
N ASN A 189 -13.68 -9.66 -36.63
CA ASN A 189 -12.33 -9.52 -36.06
C ASN A 189 -11.53 -8.33 -36.61
N LYS A 190 -12.19 -7.28 -37.09
CA LYS A 190 -11.54 -6.15 -37.78
C LYS A 190 -10.51 -5.46 -36.90
N GLU A 191 -10.86 -5.16 -35.65
CA GLU A 191 -9.94 -4.47 -34.73
C GLU A 191 -8.76 -5.36 -34.35
N LEU A 192 -9.02 -6.64 -34.09
CA LEU A 192 -7.96 -7.60 -33.78
C LEU A 192 -6.99 -7.79 -34.95
N ASN A 193 -7.52 -7.85 -36.17
CA ASN A 193 -6.71 -7.92 -37.39
C ASN A 193 -5.88 -6.65 -37.57
N PHE A 194 -6.48 -5.48 -37.40
CA PHE A 194 -5.78 -4.19 -37.46
C PHE A 194 -4.58 -4.15 -36.51
N ILE A 195 -4.78 -4.54 -35.23
CA ILE A 195 -3.68 -4.53 -34.27
C ILE A 195 -2.61 -5.56 -34.66
N ASN A 196 -3.00 -6.77 -35.09
CA ASN A 196 -2.02 -7.78 -35.49
C ASN A 196 -1.18 -7.35 -36.70
N GLU A 197 -1.78 -6.61 -37.65
CA GLU A 197 -1.07 -6.01 -38.78
C GLU A 197 -0.09 -4.91 -38.33
N LYS A 198 -0.51 -4.07 -37.37
CA LYS A 198 0.31 -2.96 -36.84
C LYS A 198 1.36 -3.39 -35.82
N CYS A 199 1.12 -4.49 -35.12
CA CYS A 199 1.96 -5.02 -34.06
C CYS A 199 2.38 -6.46 -34.39
N PRO A 200 3.11 -6.67 -35.49
CA PRO A 200 3.46 -7.99 -35.96
C PRO A 200 4.27 -8.74 -34.89
N GLY A 201 3.99 -10.04 -34.77
CA GLY A 201 4.71 -10.93 -33.88
C GLY A 201 4.18 -11.02 -32.44
N LYS A 202 3.28 -10.12 -32.02
CA LYS A 202 2.67 -10.18 -30.68
C LYS A 202 1.64 -11.32 -30.51
N CYS A 203 1.20 -11.95 -31.61
CA CYS A 203 0.28 -13.09 -31.62
C CYS A 203 -0.99 -12.85 -30.80
N LEU A 204 -1.58 -11.67 -30.93
CA LEU A 204 -2.74 -11.25 -30.15
C LEU A 204 -4.00 -12.01 -30.55
N ASP A 205 -4.03 -12.57 -31.77
CA ASP A 205 -5.08 -13.47 -32.26
C ASP A 205 -5.25 -14.74 -31.40
N THR A 206 -4.24 -15.09 -30.61
CA THR A 206 -4.28 -16.28 -29.74
C THR A 206 -5.05 -16.06 -28.44
N VAL A 207 -5.40 -14.82 -28.09
CA VAL A 207 -6.03 -14.47 -26.81
C VAL A 207 -7.36 -15.20 -26.60
N PHE A 208 -8.15 -15.42 -27.66
CA PHE A 208 -9.45 -16.10 -27.60
C PHE A 208 -9.38 -17.61 -27.90
N LYS A 209 -8.18 -18.18 -28.11
CA LYS A 209 -8.00 -19.60 -28.43
C LYS A 209 -7.71 -20.40 -27.14
N THR A 210 -8.55 -21.40 -26.85
CA THR A 210 -8.54 -22.24 -25.64
C THR A 210 -7.28 -23.07 -25.41
N GLU A 211 -6.42 -23.30 -26.42
CA GLU A 211 -5.29 -24.24 -26.35
C GLU A 211 -3.90 -23.58 -26.27
N SER A 212 -3.80 -22.26 -26.33
CA SER A 212 -2.50 -21.57 -26.36
C SER A 212 -1.94 -21.31 -24.94
N LYS A 213 -1.08 -22.20 -24.45
CA LYS A 213 -0.41 -22.05 -23.14
C LYS A 213 0.56 -20.85 -23.05
N HIS A 214 1.02 -20.32 -24.17
CA HIS A 214 1.92 -19.16 -24.24
C HIS A 214 1.53 -18.24 -25.40
N PHE A 215 1.59 -16.92 -25.19
CA PHE A 215 1.74 -15.98 -26.30
C PHE A 215 3.11 -16.19 -26.95
N CYS A 216 3.25 -15.89 -28.24
CA CYS A 216 4.46 -16.19 -29.01
C CYS A 216 5.75 -15.76 -28.30
N HIS A 217 6.73 -16.67 -28.27
CA HIS A 217 8.10 -16.36 -27.88
C HIS A 217 8.74 -15.45 -28.93
N LEU A 218 8.66 -14.14 -28.75
CA LEU A 218 9.59 -13.21 -29.37
C LEU A 218 10.63 -12.77 -28.33
N LYS A 219 11.88 -12.93 -28.74
CA LYS A 219 13.11 -12.61 -28.00
C LYS A 219 12.95 -11.37 -27.12
N GLU A 220 13.42 -11.49 -25.87
CA GLU A 220 13.68 -10.42 -24.90
C GLU A 220 13.66 -9.01 -25.51
N HIS A 221 12.51 -8.32 -25.44
CA HIS A 221 12.44 -6.90 -25.75
C HIS A 221 13.02 -6.10 -24.58
N LYS A 222 14.34 -6.11 -24.46
CA LYS A 222 15.10 -5.14 -23.66
C LYS A 222 14.87 -3.76 -24.27
N LYS A 223 14.24 -2.83 -23.52
CA LYS A 223 14.04 -1.37 -23.77
C LYS A 223 12.60 -0.84 -23.92
N ALA A 224 11.57 -1.54 -23.42
CA ALA A 224 10.23 -0.96 -23.26
C ALA A 224 9.82 -0.70 -21.80
N ASP A 225 10.79 -0.66 -20.88
CA ASP A 225 10.57 -0.61 -19.43
C ASP A 225 10.22 0.77 -18.85
N ARG A 226 9.86 1.77 -19.67
CA ARG A 226 9.67 3.16 -19.17
C ARG A 226 8.21 3.63 -19.00
N TYR A 227 7.20 2.81 -19.29
CA TYR A 227 5.79 3.20 -19.14
C TYR A 227 4.90 2.22 -18.37
N MET A 228 5.53 1.30 -17.64
CA MET A 228 4.88 0.48 -16.64
C MET A 228 4.90 1.22 -15.29
N PRO A 229 3.80 1.38 -14.53
CA PRO A 229 3.92 1.36 -13.08
C PRO A 229 4.52 -0.02 -12.76
N ARG A 230 5.82 -0.04 -12.42
CA ARG A 230 6.73 -1.20 -12.26
C ARG A 230 6.14 -2.38 -11.46
N ILE A 231 5.18 -3.11 -12.02
CA ILE A 231 4.55 -4.28 -11.39
C ILE A 231 4.89 -5.59 -12.11
N LEU A 232 5.49 -5.59 -13.31
CA LEU A 232 5.95 -6.83 -13.96
C LEU A 232 7.34 -6.72 -14.62
N ALA A 233 8.30 -6.07 -13.95
CA ALA A 233 9.70 -6.42 -14.20
C ALA A 233 10.00 -7.77 -13.50
N ILE A 234 9.52 -8.87 -14.08
CA ILE A 234 10.13 -10.19 -13.89
C ILE A 234 11.44 -10.13 -14.67
N THR A 235 12.47 -9.59 -14.04
CA THR A 235 13.84 -9.66 -14.51
C THR A 235 14.70 -9.86 -13.28
N GLU A 236 15.03 -11.14 -13.08
CA GLU A 236 15.85 -11.69 -12.00
C GLU A 236 15.29 -11.39 -10.59
N THR A 237 14.53 -12.34 -10.04
CA THR A 237 14.36 -12.42 -8.58
C THR A 237 15.75 -12.60 -7.97
N PHE A 238 16.44 -11.51 -7.63
CA PHE A 238 17.52 -11.56 -6.68
C PHE A 238 16.89 -12.14 -5.41
N ASN A 239 17.20 -13.39 -5.07
CA ASN A 239 16.82 -13.94 -3.78
C ASN A 239 17.73 -13.30 -2.73
N ILE A 240 17.49 -12.00 -2.49
CA ILE A 240 18.32 -11.15 -1.65
C ILE A 240 18.37 -11.70 -0.23
N SER A 241 17.28 -12.31 0.23
CA SER A 241 17.23 -12.99 1.51
C SER A 241 18.21 -14.16 1.59
N ASP A 242 18.27 -15.03 0.56
CA ASP A 242 19.24 -16.13 0.52
C ASP A 242 20.68 -15.61 0.46
N LYS A 243 20.93 -14.54 -0.29
CA LYS A 243 22.25 -13.93 -0.36
C LYS A 243 22.67 -13.29 0.95
N ILE A 244 21.78 -12.54 1.62
CA ILE A 244 22.01 -11.97 2.94
C ILE A 244 22.25 -13.10 3.96
N LYS A 245 21.53 -14.23 3.85
CA LYS A 245 21.73 -15.41 4.70
C LYS A 245 23.11 -16.04 4.46
N GLU A 246 23.57 -16.14 3.22
CA GLU A 246 24.93 -16.58 2.87
C GLU A 246 25.99 -15.66 3.50
N LEU A 247 25.85 -14.34 3.35
CA LEU A 247 26.77 -13.35 3.92
C LEU A 247 26.81 -13.41 5.46
N LYS A 248 25.65 -13.57 6.11
CA LYS A 248 25.55 -13.81 7.55
C LYS A 248 26.25 -15.11 7.97
N GLY A 249 26.20 -16.14 7.13
CA GLY A 249 26.93 -17.39 7.33
C GLY A 249 28.45 -17.22 7.24
N LYS A 250 28.94 -16.37 6.33
CA LYS A 250 30.38 -16.06 6.21
C LYS A 250 30.92 -15.30 7.42
N LYS A 251 30.17 -14.34 7.97
CA LYS A 251 30.63 -13.50 9.11
C LYS A 251 29.48 -13.07 10.02
N ALA A 252 29.00 -13.97 10.88
CA ALA A 252 27.87 -13.71 11.77
C ALA A 252 28.09 -12.52 12.72
N ASP A 253 29.30 -12.37 13.27
CA ASP A 253 29.62 -11.30 14.23
C ASP A 253 29.48 -9.90 13.64
N ALA A 254 29.85 -9.72 12.36
CA ALA A 254 29.71 -8.45 11.65
C ALA A 254 28.24 -8.00 11.61
N PHE A 255 27.34 -8.91 11.26
CA PHE A 255 25.90 -8.63 11.19
C PHE A 255 25.24 -8.55 12.57
N LYS A 256 25.68 -9.33 13.56
CA LYS A 256 25.11 -9.31 14.92
C LYS A 256 25.23 -7.94 15.59
N GLU A 257 26.25 -7.19 15.24
CA GLU A 257 26.47 -5.85 15.77
C GLU A 257 25.59 -4.77 15.09
N LEU A 258 24.96 -5.06 13.95
CA LEU A 258 24.12 -4.10 13.22
C LEU A 258 22.82 -3.77 13.99
N PRO A 259 22.33 -2.52 13.91
CA PRO A 259 21.09 -2.10 14.57
C PRO A 259 19.88 -2.98 14.24
N SER A 260 19.62 -3.27 12.96
CA SER A 260 18.44 -4.05 12.58
C SER A 260 18.49 -5.48 13.10
N ASN A 261 19.65 -6.14 13.04
CA ASN A 261 19.86 -7.49 13.57
C ASN A 261 19.57 -7.58 15.07
N LYS A 262 20.02 -6.60 15.87
CA LYS A 262 19.73 -6.55 17.32
C LYS A 262 18.24 -6.46 17.62
N ILE A 263 17.46 -5.83 16.74
CA ILE A 263 16.00 -5.75 16.85
C ILE A 263 15.37 -7.10 16.49
N TYR A 264 15.78 -7.72 15.38
CA TYR A 264 15.24 -9.01 14.96
C TYR A 264 15.56 -10.13 15.96
N ASP A 265 16.77 -10.14 16.54
CA ASP A 265 17.14 -11.09 17.61
C ASP A 265 16.20 -10.98 18.81
N GLU A 266 15.79 -9.75 19.15
CA GLU A 266 14.84 -9.48 20.23
C GLU A 266 13.43 -9.99 19.90
N LEU A 267 12.95 -9.73 18.68
CA LEU A 267 11.65 -10.22 18.20
C LEU A 267 11.59 -11.74 18.12
N ASN A 268 12.72 -12.40 17.84
CA ASN A 268 12.83 -13.86 17.68
C ASN A 268 12.86 -14.64 19.00
N LYS A 269 13.11 -13.99 20.15
CA LYS A 269 13.19 -14.67 21.45
C LYS A 269 12.00 -15.61 21.67
N GLU A 270 12.23 -16.71 22.38
CA GLU A 270 11.15 -17.61 22.78
C GLU A 270 10.28 -17.01 23.88
N ILE A 271 9.07 -17.55 24.05
CA ILE A 271 8.14 -17.10 25.09
C ILE A 271 8.49 -17.85 26.37
N GLU A 272 8.91 -17.13 27.42
CA GLU A 272 9.16 -17.73 28.72
C GLU A 272 7.83 -18.13 29.39
N ASN A 273 7.75 -19.34 29.94
CA ASN A 273 6.57 -19.83 30.67
C ASN A 273 6.45 -19.17 32.04
N THR A 274 6.30 -17.85 32.11
CA THR A 274 6.14 -17.14 33.38
C THR A 274 4.66 -17.12 33.79
N GLY A 275 4.19 -18.22 34.37
CA GLY A 275 3.19 -18.36 35.46
C GLY A 275 1.94 -17.47 35.58
N THR A 276 1.61 -16.60 34.63
CA THR A 276 0.41 -15.76 34.66
C THR A 276 -0.43 -16.08 33.44
N SER A 277 -1.47 -16.88 33.68
CA SER A 277 -2.45 -17.33 32.70
C SER A 277 -3.30 -16.16 32.20
N SER A 278 -2.73 -15.30 31.37
CA SER A 278 -3.53 -14.56 30.41
C SER A 278 -3.70 -15.49 29.21
N THR A 279 -4.90 -16.06 29.05
CA THR A 279 -5.26 -16.87 27.87
C THR A 279 -4.91 -16.03 26.64
N SER A 280 -3.93 -16.47 25.84
CA SER A 280 -3.54 -15.69 24.67
C SER A 280 -4.73 -15.70 23.71
N ARG A 281 -4.94 -14.61 22.97
CA ARG A 281 -6.02 -14.56 21.97
C ARG A 281 -5.83 -15.61 20.89
N CYS A 282 -4.58 -16.04 20.71
CA CYS A 282 -4.17 -17.14 19.84
C CYS A 282 -4.59 -18.52 20.35
N ASP A 283 -4.85 -18.72 21.65
CA ASP A 283 -5.31 -20.01 22.17
C ASP A 283 -6.75 -20.33 21.80
N ASN A 284 -7.56 -19.29 21.58
CA ASN A 284 -8.96 -19.41 21.13
C ASN A 284 -9.10 -19.58 19.61
N LEU A 285 -7.99 -19.53 18.87
CA LEU A 285 -7.97 -19.78 17.43
C LEU A 285 -7.62 -21.23 17.19
N ASP A 286 -8.53 -21.93 16.51
CA ASP A 286 -8.37 -23.34 16.14
C ASP A 286 -7.37 -23.47 14.97
N PHE A 287 -6.07 -23.34 15.25
CA PHE A 287 -5.01 -23.55 14.27
C PHE A 287 -4.75 -25.05 14.06
N LYS A 288 -4.63 -25.48 12.81
CA LYS A 288 -4.20 -26.84 12.47
C LYS A 288 -2.69 -27.03 12.63
N SER A 289 -1.91 -25.96 12.44
CA SER A 289 -0.46 -25.95 12.54
C SER A 289 0.03 -25.35 13.87
N ASP A 290 0.76 -26.16 14.65
CA ASP A 290 1.42 -25.70 15.88
C ASP A 290 2.44 -24.59 15.63
N ASN A 291 3.09 -24.58 14.47
CA ASN A 291 4.02 -23.52 14.08
C ASN A 291 3.30 -22.17 13.92
N VAL A 292 2.14 -22.16 13.26
CA VAL A 292 1.33 -20.94 13.09
C VAL A 292 0.78 -20.46 14.45
N LYS A 293 0.36 -21.39 15.30
CA LYS A 293 -0.07 -21.09 16.67
C LYS A 293 1.06 -20.46 17.50
N SER A 294 2.27 -21.02 17.40
CA SER A 294 3.47 -20.48 18.07
C SER A 294 3.81 -19.06 17.58
N LEU A 295 3.80 -18.84 16.26
CA LEU A 295 4.00 -17.51 15.68
C LEU A 295 2.93 -16.52 16.12
N CYS A 296 1.66 -16.92 16.19
CA CYS A 296 0.59 -16.07 16.71
C CYS A 296 0.91 -15.59 18.14
N LYS A 297 1.38 -16.50 19.01
CA LYS A 297 1.77 -16.13 20.38
C LYS A 297 2.96 -15.17 20.42
N LYS A 298 3.96 -15.38 19.55
CA LYS A 298 5.11 -14.46 19.43
C LYS A 298 4.68 -13.09 18.92
N ILE A 299 3.77 -13.04 17.94
CA ILE A 299 3.12 -11.82 17.46
C ILE A 299 2.42 -11.09 18.60
N GLU A 300 1.61 -11.79 19.39
CA GLU A 300 0.87 -11.20 20.51
C GLU A 300 1.81 -10.60 21.56
N ARG A 301 2.86 -11.33 21.95
CA ARG A 301 3.90 -10.83 22.86
C ARG A 301 4.59 -9.60 22.29
N ASN A 302 5.13 -9.70 21.07
CA ASN A 302 5.90 -8.65 20.45
C ASN A 302 5.07 -7.37 20.28
N LEU A 303 3.79 -7.47 19.91
CA LEU A 303 2.89 -6.31 19.83
C LEU A 303 2.65 -5.64 21.20
N LYS A 304 2.48 -6.43 22.27
CA LYS A 304 2.31 -5.90 23.64
C LYS A 304 3.55 -5.13 24.10
N ASP A 305 4.73 -5.64 23.77
CA ASP A 305 6.01 -5.12 24.26
C ASP A 305 6.67 -4.13 23.29
N LEU A 306 6.14 -3.98 22.07
CA LEU A 306 6.82 -3.29 20.97
C LEU A 306 7.26 -1.86 21.34
N SER A 307 6.40 -1.15 22.06
CA SER A 307 6.63 0.25 22.44
C SER A 307 7.54 0.43 23.66
N THR A 308 7.68 -0.59 24.49
CA THR A 308 8.45 -0.57 25.75
C THR A 308 9.76 -1.34 25.63
N ASN A 309 9.92 -2.13 24.57
CA ASN A 309 11.10 -2.94 24.32
C ASN A 309 12.36 -2.07 24.25
N ASN A 310 13.41 -2.46 24.99
CA ASN A 310 14.63 -1.66 25.10
C ASN A 310 15.38 -1.43 23.78
N LYS A 311 15.21 -2.30 22.78
CA LYS A 311 15.82 -2.17 21.45
C LYS A 311 15.00 -1.28 20.51
N LEU A 312 13.68 -1.18 20.73
CA LEU A 312 12.73 -0.51 19.83
C LEU A 312 12.15 0.80 20.42
N LYS A 313 12.29 1.03 21.73
CA LYS A 313 11.70 2.19 22.44
C LYS A 313 12.13 3.55 21.92
N ASN A 314 13.30 3.62 21.27
CA ASN A 314 13.85 4.85 20.70
C ASN A 314 13.49 5.03 19.21
N GLU A 315 13.04 3.97 18.54
CA GLU A 315 12.57 4.05 17.15
C GLU A 315 11.22 4.79 17.09
N SER A 316 10.88 5.38 15.93
CA SER A 316 9.54 5.94 15.74
C SER A 316 8.49 4.83 15.74
N HIS A 317 7.22 5.17 15.95
CA HIS A 317 6.16 4.15 15.86
C HIS A 317 6.16 3.44 14.50
N ASN A 318 6.31 4.21 13.41
CA ASN A 318 6.34 3.66 12.06
C ASN A 318 7.49 2.66 11.91
N ASP A 319 8.69 3.04 12.38
CA ASP A 319 9.86 2.17 12.32
C ASP A 319 9.66 0.86 13.10
N ARG A 320 9.07 0.95 14.30
CA ARG A 320 8.74 -0.23 15.11
C ARG A 320 7.80 -1.17 14.35
N CYS A 321 6.79 -0.61 13.69
CA CYS A 321 5.86 -1.39 12.89
C CYS A 321 6.48 -1.96 11.62
N LEU A 322 7.38 -1.25 10.95
CA LEU A 322 8.11 -1.76 9.80
C LEU A 322 8.98 -2.96 10.20
N TYR A 323 9.79 -2.83 11.27
CA TYR A 323 10.57 -3.94 11.80
C TYR A 323 9.69 -5.14 12.16
N PHE A 324 8.58 -4.90 12.85
CA PHE A 324 7.65 -5.94 13.26
C PHE A 324 7.00 -6.63 12.06
N ASN A 325 6.51 -5.89 11.07
CA ASN A 325 5.90 -6.45 9.86
C ASN A 325 6.91 -7.30 9.09
N TYR A 326 8.10 -6.77 8.80
CA TYR A 326 9.14 -7.53 8.09
C TYR A 326 9.58 -8.79 8.84
N TRP A 327 9.63 -8.75 10.17
CA TRP A 327 9.87 -9.94 10.98
C TRP A 327 8.78 -11.00 10.82
N VAL A 328 7.50 -10.62 10.89
CA VAL A 328 6.39 -11.57 10.68
C VAL A 328 6.45 -12.17 9.27
N HIS A 329 6.73 -11.36 8.24
CA HIS A 329 6.89 -11.83 6.86
C HIS A 329 8.01 -12.88 6.75
N GLU A 330 9.16 -12.64 7.39
CA GLU A 330 10.29 -13.57 7.41
C GLU A 330 9.91 -14.90 8.09
N GLU A 331 9.22 -14.84 9.23
CA GLU A 331 8.77 -16.04 9.96
C GLU A 331 7.74 -16.83 9.16
N LEU A 332 6.79 -16.16 8.52
CA LEU A 332 5.84 -16.79 7.60
C LEU A 332 6.59 -17.49 6.46
N ARG A 333 7.56 -16.82 5.83
CA ARG A 333 8.33 -17.39 4.73
C ARG A 333 9.10 -18.65 5.12
N LYS A 334 9.68 -18.69 6.33
CA LYS A 334 10.38 -19.88 6.87
C LYS A 334 9.45 -21.10 6.93
N MET A 335 8.17 -20.91 7.23
CA MET A 335 7.19 -22.00 7.31
C MET A 335 6.83 -22.60 5.94
N PHE A 336 7.14 -21.93 4.83
CA PHE A 336 6.76 -22.35 3.49
C PHE A 336 7.94 -22.89 2.65
N ASN A 337 9.08 -23.20 3.28
CA ASN A 337 10.30 -23.70 2.63
C ASN A 337 10.74 -22.87 1.40
N GLY A 338 10.43 -21.56 1.38
CA GLY A 338 10.76 -20.69 0.26
C GLY A 338 10.07 -21.03 -1.07
N LYS A 339 8.98 -21.82 -1.07
CA LYS A 339 8.22 -22.10 -2.30
C LYS A 339 7.62 -20.81 -2.89
N THR A 340 7.70 -20.69 -4.21
CA THR A 340 7.51 -19.45 -4.99
C THR A 340 6.06 -19.15 -5.38
N LYS A 341 5.08 -19.87 -4.83
CA LYS A 341 3.66 -19.72 -5.17
C LYS A 341 2.83 -19.71 -3.91
N ASP A 342 1.74 -18.95 -3.95
CA ASP A 342 0.65 -18.83 -2.98
C ASP A 342 -0.09 -20.15 -2.63
N ASP A 343 0.55 -21.31 -2.83
CA ASP A 343 0.08 -22.61 -2.36
C ASP A 343 0.39 -22.75 -0.86
N TYR A 344 -0.39 -22.01 -0.07
CA TYR A 344 -0.41 -22.16 1.38
C TYR A 344 -1.09 -23.49 1.73
N HIS A 345 -0.32 -24.54 2.04
CA HIS A 345 -0.87 -25.80 2.57
C HIS A 345 -1.80 -25.57 3.79
N ASN A 346 -1.59 -24.47 4.53
CA ASN A 346 -2.40 -24.05 5.67
C ASN A 346 -3.06 -22.67 5.47
N LYS A 347 -3.55 -22.35 4.25
CA LYS A 347 -4.21 -21.06 3.94
C LYS A 347 -5.17 -20.59 5.04
N THR A 348 -6.01 -21.51 5.51
CA THR A 348 -6.97 -21.26 6.59
C THR A 348 -6.34 -20.84 7.92
N ASP A 349 -5.17 -21.39 8.29
CA ASP A 349 -4.47 -20.98 9.52
C ASP A 349 -3.82 -19.61 9.35
N ILE A 350 -3.34 -19.28 8.15
CA ILE A 350 -2.78 -17.95 7.85
C ILE A 350 -3.88 -16.88 7.87
N ASP A 351 -5.05 -17.17 7.31
CA ASP A 351 -6.21 -16.28 7.40
C ASP A 351 -6.62 -16.06 8.88
N LYS A 352 -6.62 -17.13 9.68
CA LYS A 352 -6.85 -17.06 11.14
C LYS A 352 -5.78 -16.24 11.85
N LEU A 353 -4.51 -16.39 11.46
CA LEU A 353 -3.38 -15.63 12.01
C LEU A 353 -3.57 -14.15 11.75
N TYR A 354 -3.87 -13.74 10.51
CA TYR A 354 -4.11 -12.34 10.16
C TYR A 354 -5.32 -11.77 10.89
N ALA A 355 -6.42 -12.52 10.99
CA ALA A 355 -7.58 -12.09 11.76
C ALA A 355 -7.26 -11.94 13.26
N GLY A 356 -6.49 -12.88 13.82
CA GLY A 356 -5.99 -12.85 15.20
C GLY A 356 -5.12 -11.63 15.47
N TRP A 357 -4.11 -11.42 14.62
CA TRP A 357 -3.22 -10.26 14.64
C TRP A 357 -4.04 -8.96 14.60
N TYR A 358 -4.92 -8.79 13.61
CA TYR A 358 -5.76 -7.60 13.50
C TYR A 358 -6.52 -7.31 14.81
N ARG A 359 -7.15 -8.33 15.41
CA ARG A 359 -7.86 -8.19 16.69
C ARG A 359 -6.94 -7.82 17.84
N ILE A 360 -5.74 -8.42 17.92
CA ILE A 360 -4.72 -8.08 18.92
C ILE A 360 -4.36 -6.59 18.79
N SER A 361 -3.97 -6.15 17.60
CA SER A 361 -3.56 -4.77 17.34
C SER A 361 -4.68 -3.76 17.61
N ASP A 362 -5.91 -4.04 17.14
CA ASP A 362 -7.08 -3.20 17.41
C ASP A 362 -7.38 -3.09 18.91
N GLY A 363 -7.24 -4.20 19.65
CA GLY A 363 -7.39 -4.21 21.10
C GLY A 363 -6.32 -3.39 21.84
N LEU A 364 -5.05 -3.50 21.43
CA LEU A 364 -3.95 -2.72 21.99
C LEU A 364 -4.12 -1.22 21.74
N MET A 365 -4.54 -0.85 20.54
CA MET A 365 -4.83 0.54 20.19
C MET A 365 -5.99 1.10 21.02
N LYS A 366 -7.10 0.38 21.15
CA LYS A 366 -8.24 0.79 21.99
C LYS A 366 -7.85 0.94 23.46
N GLY A 367 -7.05 0.01 23.97
CA GLY A 367 -6.53 0.06 25.35
C GLY A 367 -5.65 1.29 25.60
N ASP A 368 -4.72 1.57 24.69
CA ASP A 368 -3.84 2.75 24.75
C ASP A 368 -4.63 4.07 24.78
N VAL A 369 -5.63 4.21 23.89
CA VAL A 369 -6.50 5.38 23.85
C VAL A 369 -7.25 5.57 25.17
N ASN A 370 -7.81 4.49 25.72
CA ASN A 370 -8.57 4.56 26.98
C ASN A 370 -7.67 4.92 28.17
N GLU A 371 -6.49 4.32 28.29
CA GLU A 371 -5.51 4.65 29.34
C GLU A 371 -5.11 6.13 29.31
N ASN A 372 -4.81 6.67 28.12
CA ASN A 372 -4.38 8.05 27.97
C ASN A 372 -5.54 9.03 28.20
N TYR A 373 -6.75 8.68 27.77
CA TYR A 373 -7.96 9.44 28.09
C TYR A 373 -8.17 9.56 29.60
N VAL A 374 -8.04 8.47 30.36
CA VAL A 374 -8.15 8.49 31.83
C VAL A 374 -7.07 9.37 32.47
N LYS A 375 -5.82 9.29 32.01
CA LYS A 375 -4.72 10.13 32.49
C LYS A 375 -4.98 11.62 32.23
N ILE A 376 -5.46 11.97 31.02
CA ILE A 376 -5.78 13.35 30.65
C ILE A 376 -6.95 13.87 31.49
N LYS A 377 -8.03 13.09 31.62
CA LYS A 377 -9.20 13.42 32.43
C LYS A 377 -8.81 13.68 33.89
N SER A 378 -7.97 12.83 34.49
CA SER A 378 -7.52 13.00 35.88
C SER A 378 -6.65 14.24 36.11
N LYS A 379 -5.80 14.62 35.14
CA LYS A 379 -5.04 15.88 35.19
C LYS A 379 -5.97 17.10 35.12
N TYR A 380 -6.98 17.05 34.26
CA TYR A 380 -7.99 18.11 34.15
C TYR A 380 -8.77 18.30 35.46
N SER A 381 -9.23 17.21 36.08
CA SER A 381 -9.94 17.27 37.37
C SER A 381 -9.08 17.81 38.51
N LYS A 382 -7.77 17.50 38.55
CA LYS A 382 -6.85 18.06 39.57
C LYS A 382 -6.62 19.56 39.40
N ASN A 383 -6.54 20.06 38.17
CA ASN A 383 -6.33 21.49 37.90
C ASN A 383 -7.54 22.33 38.29
N ASN A 384 -8.76 21.84 38.10
CA ASN A 384 -9.98 22.58 38.47
C ASN A 384 -10.19 22.68 39.98
N ASN A 385 -9.79 21.67 40.75
CA ASN A 385 -9.95 21.67 42.20
C ASN A 385 -8.98 22.63 42.93
N ASN A 386 -7.90 23.09 42.28
CA ASN A 386 -6.98 24.08 42.84
C ASN A 386 -7.43 25.54 42.62
N THR A 387 -8.51 25.77 41.87
CA THR A 387 -9.02 27.12 41.53
C THR A 387 -10.26 27.55 42.30
N SER A 388 -10.76 26.72 43.22
CA SER A 388 -11.99 26.99 43.97
C SER A 388 -11.77 27.10 45.47
N GLN A 389 -10.85 27.96 45.91
CA GLN A 389 -10.86 28.55 47.25
C GLN A 389 -10.39 30.01 47.17
N GLY A 390 -11.36 30.91 47.12
CA GLY A 390 -11.17 32.36 47.07
C GLY A 390 -12.53 33.06 47.09
N THR A 391 -13.10 33.14 48.29
CA THR A 391 -14.38 33.76 48.66
C THR A 391 -14.46 35.26 48.35
N GLY A 392 -15.64 35.75 47.90
CA GLY A 392 -16.16 37.06 48.34
C GLY A 392 -16.57 38.09 47.27
N ASN A 393 -17.90 38.28 47.15
CA ASN A 393 -18.69 39.51 46.87
C ASN A 393 -18.56 40.37 45.58
N ILE A 394 -19.64 40.34 44.79
CA ILE A 394 -20.58 41.43 44.38
C ILE A 394 -20.04 42.76 43.78
N ASN A 395 -20.51 43.03 42.55
CA ASN A 395 -20.76 44.30 41.80
C ASN A 395 -19.59 45.24 41.45
N ASN A 396 -19.24 45.36 40.15
CA ASN A 396 -19.56 46.53 39.30
C ASN A 396 -18.77 46.53 37.96
N SER A 397 -19.38 47.23 37.01
CA SER A 397 -19.02 47.63 35.65
C SER A 397 -17.55 47.62 35.16
N SER A 398 -17.48 47.43 33.84
CA SER A 398 -16.49 47.91 32.87
C SER A 398 -15.16 47.14 32.72
N GLY A 399 -15.08 46.44 31.59
CA GLY A 399 -13.97 46.58 30.65
C GLY A 399 -12.57 46.34 31.20
N ASN A 400 -12.23 45.07 31.47
CA ASN A 400 -10.89 44.59 31.21
C ASN A 400 -10.96 43.11 30.85
N ASN A 401 -10.68 42.80 29.57
CA ASN A 401 -10.54 41.43 29.09
C ASN A 401 -9.30 40.83 29.76
N GLY A 402 -9.48 40.27 30.94
CA GLY A 402 -8.51 39.34 31.52
C GLY A 402 -8.33 38.19 30.55
N HIS A 403 -7.09 38.02 30.08
CA HIS A 403 -6.71 36.89 29.24
C HIS A 403 -7.24 35.58 29.85
N PRO A 404 -8.05 34.78 29.13
CA PRO A 404 -8.40 33.46 29.62
C PRO A 404 -7.12 32.64 29.76
N ILE A 405 -6.94 32.05 30.95
CA ILE A 405 -5.91 31.05 31.24
C ILE A 405 -5.92 30.04 30.09
N SER A 406 -4.77 29.83 29.44
CA SER A 406 -4.67 28.98 28.25
C SER A 406 -5.20 27.57 28.56
N GLN A 407 -6.33 27.21 27.95
CA GLN A 407 -6.74 25.82 27.89
C GLN A 407 -5.64 25.06 27.15
N ASN A 408 -4.95 24.14 27.83
CA ASN A 408 -4.05 23.21 27.16
C ASN A 408 -4.90 22.34 26.22
N PHE A 409 -4.89 22.64 24.92
CA PHE A 409 -5.53 21.83 23.89
C PHE A 409 -4.74 20.53 23.73
N TYR A 410 -5.33 19.40 24.11
CA TYR A 410 -4.77 18.06 23.86
C TYR A 410 -5.08 17.62 22.42
N SER A 411 -4.04 17.28 21.66
CA SER A 411 -4.06 16.74 20.30
C SER A 411 -4.42 15.24 20.27
N VAL A 412 -4.73 14.70 19.07
CA VAL A 412 -4.96 13.25 18.88
C VAL A 412 -3.74 12.41 19.28
N LYS A 413 -2.53 12.95 19.10
CA LYS A 413 -1.27 12.32 19.50
C LYS A 413 -1.12 12.19 21.03
N ASP A 414 -1.88 12.97 21.80
CA ASP A 414 -1.89 12.87 23.27
C ASP A 414 -2.73 11.67 23.76
N PHE A 415 -3.66 11.19 22.94
CA PHE A 415 -4.52 10.05 23.25
C PHE A 415 -3.98 8.73 22.68
N SER A 416 -3.28 8.73 21.54
CA SER A 416 -2.71 7.53 20.93
C SER A 416 -1.17 7.59 20.93
N LYS A 417 -0.53 6.65 21.63
CA LYS A 417 0.91 6.39 21.53
C LYS A 417 1.24 5.25 20.58
N HIS A 418 0.24 4.79 19.84
CA HIS A 418 0.38 3.80 18.78
C HIS A 418 0.98 2.46 19.27
N LYS A 419 0.38 1.87 20.30
CA LYS A 419 0.83 0.57 20.87
C LYS A 419 0.57 -0.67 20.00
N GLY A 420 -0.11 -0.56 18.85
CA GLY A 420 -0.40 -1.69 17.95
C GLY A 420 0.13 -1.45 16.54
N CYS A 421 0.47 -2.51 15.83
CA CYS A 421 0.85 -2.48 14.41
C CYS A 421 -0.11 -3.35 13.61
N PHE A 422 -0.68 -2.83 12.53
CA PHE A 422 -1.46 -3.64 11.60
C PHE A 422 -0.53 -4.30 10.58
N TYR A 423 -0.99 -5.44 10.06
CA TYR A 423 -0.34 -6.11 8.93
C TYR A 423 -0.41 -5.20 7.72
N ASN A 424 0.74 -4.89 7.12
CA ASN A 424 0.81 -4.14 5.88
C ASN A 424 1.08 -5.12 4.72
N SER A 425 0.04 -5.51 3.98
CA SER A 425 0.10 -6.54 2.93
C SER A 425 0.34 -5.96 1.54
N ASP A 426 1.14 -4.90 1.45
CA ASP A 426 1.39 -4.18 0.19
C ASP A 426 2.60 -4.73 -0.58
N CYS A 427 2.98 -5.99 -0.35
CA CYS A 427 4.13 -6.61 -0.99
C CYS A 427 3.96 -8.13 -1.20
N THR A 428 4.44 -8.66 -2.33
CA THR A 428 4.71 -10.10 -2.49
C THR A 428 5.87 -10.53 -1.59
N PHE A 429 6.12 -11.83 -1.40
CA PHE A 429 7.29 -12.27 -0.61
C PHE A 429 8.61 -11.62 -1.08
N TYR A 430 8.81 -11.50 -2.40
CA TYR A 430 10.01 -10.89 -2.97
C TYR A 430 10.03 -9.37 -2.78
N ASP A 431 8.90 -8.70 -2.97
CA ASP A 431 8.83 -7.26 -2.71
C ASP A 431 9.10 -6.96 -1.23
N CYS A 432 8.54 -7.76 -0.31
CA CYS A 432 8.80 -7.59 1.11
C CYS A 432 10.27 -7.84 1.46
N ASP A 433 10.93 -8.80 0.79
CA ASP A 433 12.37 -9.04 0.97
C ASP A 433 13.21 -7.84 0.50
N ASP A 434 12.90 -7.29 -0.67
CA ASP A 434 13.58 -6.11 -1.23
C ASP A 434 13.37 -4.89 -0.33
N MET A 435 12.12 -4.61 0.05
CA MET A 435 11.75 -3.51 0.94
C MET A 435 12.44 -3.64 2.29
N LYS A 436 12.46 -4.85 2.88
CA LYS A 436 13.18 -5.13 4.12
C LYS A 436 14.67 -4.92 3.95
N ALA A 437 15.29 -5.41 2.88
CA ALA A 437 16.71 -5.30 2.64
C ALA A 437 17.16 -3.83 2.52
N LEU A 438 16.36 -3.02 1.82
CA LEU A 438 16.55 -1.56 1.71
C LEU A 438 16.39 -0.86 3.06
N TYR A 439 15.30 -1.14 3.77
CA TYR A 439 15.04 -0.55 5.09
C TYR A 439 16.16 -0.87 6.09
N ASP A 440 16.56 -2.14 6.15
CA ASP A 440 17.69 -2.60 6.98
C ASP A 440 18.98 -1.90 6.58
N TYR A 441 19.25 -1.73 5.28
CA TYR A 441 20.41 -1.02 4.79
C TYR A 441 20.44 0.44 5.30
N PHE A 442 19.33 1.18 5.17
CA PHE A 442 19.25 2.56 5.67
C PHE A 442 19.47 2.66 7.18
N LYS A 443 18.91 1.72 7.94
CA LYS A 443 19.06 1.67 9.41
C LYS A 443 20.46 1.23 9.85
N ASN A 444 21.15 0.45 9.03
CA ASN A 444 22.48 -0.05 9.32
C ASN A 444 23.61 0.84 8.77
N HIS A 445 23.30 1.73 7.81
CA HIS A 445 24.27 2.54 7.07
C HIS A 445 25.32 3.21 7.96
N ASP A 446 24.89 3.99 8.95
CA ASP A 446 25.81 4.73 9.83
C ASP A 446 26.70 3.81 10.67
N THR A 447 26.19 2.63 11.04
CA THR A 447 27.00 1.63 11.75
C THR A 447 28.03 1.00 10.82
N ILE A 448 27.65 0.68 9.58
CA ILE A 448 28.55 0.14 8.57
C ILE A 448 29.65 1.16 8.27
N GLU A 449 29.27 2.41 7.98
CA GLU A 449 30.18 3.52 7.68
C GLU A 449 31.22 3.74 8.79
N ASN A 450 30.80 3.76 10.06
CA ASN A 450 31.71 3.95 11.19
C ASN A 450 32.69 2.78 11.38
N LYS A 451 32.28 1.56 11.02
CA LYS A 451 33.14 0.37 11.14
C LYS A 451 34.23 0.30 10.08
N ILE A 452 34.08 1.01 8.95
CA ILE A 452 35.11 1.09 7.90
C ILE A 452 36.45 1.58 8.48
N SER A 453 36.41 2.44 9.51
CA SER A 453 37.61 3.00 10.15
C SER A 453 38.32 2.01 11.11
N THR A 454 37.79 0.81 11.36
CA THR A 454 38.21 -0.07 12.47
C THR A 454 39.22 -1.19 12.12
N LYS A 455 39.87 -1.16 10.93
CA LYS A 455 40.95 -2.09 10.51
C LYS A 455 40.62 -3.60 10.51
N LYS A 456 39.34 -4.00 10.48
CA LYS A 456 38.94 -5.41 10.32
C LYS A 456 38.63 -5.72 8.84
N VAL A 457 39.66 -6.04 8.07
CA VAL A 457 39.60 -6.29 6.61
C VAL A 457 38.48 -7.28 6.23
N GLU A 458 38.34 -8.38 6.96
CA GLU A 458 37.31 -9.40 6.68
C GLU A 458 35.87 -8.90 6.85
N GLU A 459 35.60 -8.10 7.89
CA GLU A 459 34.27 -7.53 8.10
C GLU A 459 33.94 -6.51 7.00
N CYS A 460 34.93 -5.74 6.58
CA CYS A 460 34.73 -4.76 5.53
C CYS A 460 34.44 -5.39 4.16
N ASN A 461 35.13 -6.47 3.79
CA ASN A 461 34.85 -7.19 2.54
C ASN A 461 33.40 -7.71 2.49
N VAL A 462 32.88 -8.19 3.63
CA VAL A 462 31.48 -8.64 3.74
C VAL A 462 30.50 -7.48 3.60
N TYR A 463 30.81 -6.30 4.17
CA TYR A 463 29.97 -5.11 3.94
C TYR A 463 30.03 -4.62 2.49
N GLN A 464 31.19 -4.70 1.84
CA GLN A 464 31.30 -4.39 0.42
C GLN A 464 30.46 -5.35 -0.44
N GLU A 465 30.49 -6.66 -0.18
CA GLU A 465 29.59 -7.61 -0.83
C GLU A 465 28.12 -7.25 -0.54
N TYR A 466 27.75 -7.01 0.71
CA TYR A 466 26.38 -6.64 1.11
C TYR A 466 25.87 -5.40 0.37
N VAL A 467 26.64 -4.30 0.34
CA VAL A 467 26.21 -3.05 -0.31
C VAL A 467 26.12 -3.22 -1.84
N ASN A 468 26.99 -4.02 -2.45
CA ASN A 468 26.88 -4.36 -3.87
C ASN A 468 25.57 -5.10 -4.20
N TYR A 469 25.05 -5.92 -3.27
CA TYR A 469 23.74 -6.58 -3.45
C TYR A 469 22.56 -5.65 -3.21
N ILE A 470 22.70 -4.66 -2.32
CA ILE A 470 21.66 -3.64 -2.09
C ILE A 470 21.54 -2.70 -3.29
N LYS A 471 22.65 -2.36 -3.95
CA LYS A 471 22.69 -1.40 -5.06
C LYS A 471 21.62 -1.62 -6.14
N PRO A 472 21.50 -2.80 -6.79
CA PRO A 472 20.49 -2.99 -7.84
C PRO A 472 19.05 -2.86 -7.32
N ILE A 473 18.80 -3.21 -6.05
CA ILE A 473 17.49 -3.04 -5.41
C ILE A 473 17.24 -1.56 -5.14
N TYR A 474 18.24 -0.83 -4.66
CA TYR A 474 18.14 0.62 -4.46
C TYR A 474 17.80 1.31 -5.78
N ASP A 475 18.52 1.00 -6.86
CA ASP A 475 18.26 1.55 -8.20
C ASP A 475 16.85 1.19 -8.70
N LYS A 476 16.37 -0.04 -8.40
CA LYS A 476 15.01 -0.48 -8.72
C LYS A 476 13.95 0.41 -8.06
N TYR A 477 14.11 0.81 -6.80
CA TYR A 477 13.07 1.53 -6.04
C TYR A 477 13.27 3.07 -5.97
N LYS A 478 14.49 3.59 -6.18
CA LYS A 478 14.85 5.01 -5.98
C LYS A 478 13.89 5.97 -6.66
N ASP A 479 13.68 5.84 -7.96
CA ASP A 479 12.89 6.80 -8.72
C ASP A 479 11.42 6.80 -8.29
N ASP A 480 10.83 5.63 -8.03
CA ASP A 480 9.44 5.54 -7.59
C ASP A 480 9.28 6.13 -6.19
N CYS A 481 10.18 5.77 -5.28
CA CYS A 481 10.09 6.18 -3.89
C CYS A 481 10.37 7.67 -3.72
N CYS A 482 11.34 8.22 -4.44
CA CYS A 482 11.81 9.59 -4.23
C CYS A 482 11.08 10.65 -5.05
N ASN A 483 10.54 10.29 -6.22
CA ASN A 483 9.76 11.24 -7.01
C ASN A 483 8.28 11.27 -6.61
N TYR A 484 7.75 10.17 -6.08
CA TYR A 484 6.32 10.05 -5.78
C TYR A 484 6.00 9.95 -4.28
N GLY A 485 6.97 9.67 -3.41
CA GLY A 485 6.83 9.82 -1.96
C GLY A 485 6.02 8.72 -1.24
N PHE A 486 5.88 7.54 -1.84
CA PHE A 486 5.00 6.47 -1.36
C PHE A 486 5.72 5.28 -0.67
N CYS A 487 6.98 5.44 -0.29
CA CYS A 487 7.79 4.36 0.28
C CYS A 487 8.28 4.69 1.70
N ASP A 488 7.51 4.31 2.72
CA ASP A 488 7.87 4.51 4.12
C ASP A 488 9.17 3.79 4.54
N TYR A 489 9.59 2.81 3.74
CA TYR A 489 10.80 2.01 3.92
C TYR A 489 12.03 2.58 3.22
N PHE A 490 11.87 3.59 2.35
CA PHE A 490 12.95 4.10 1.50
C PHE A 490 13.46 5.47 1.96
N ASN A 491 14.78 5.64 2.01
CA ASN A 491 15.40 6.92 2.33
C ASN A 491 15.99 7.58 1.07
N CYS A 492 15.44 8.74 0.71
CA CYS A 492 15.81 9.49 -0.49
C CYS A 492 16.97 10.47 -0.31
N ASN A 493 17.56 10.54 0.88
CA ASN A 493 18.75 11.36 1.09
C ASN A 493 19.95 10.71 0.38
N ASP A 494 20.62 11.50 -0.48
CA ASP A 494 21.79 11.06 -1.27
C ASP A 494 22.93 10.48 -0.44
N LYS A 495 23.03 10.81 0.86
CA LYS A 495 23.97 10.18 1.80
C LYS A 495 23.86 8.65 1.79
N TYR A 496 22.65 8.13 1.57
CA TYR A 496 22.39 6.70 1.58
C TYR A 496 22.52 6.05 0.21
N ASP A 497 22.92 6.77 -0.84
CA ASP A 497 23.18 6.14 -2.13
C ASP A 497 24.29 5.06 -1.98
N PRO A 498 24.03 3.80 -2.36
CA PRO A 498 25.01 2.72 -2.22
C PRO A 498 26.36 3.01 -2.86
N ASN A 499 26.42 3.85 -3.90
CA ASN A 499 27.69 4.24 -4.53
C ASN A 499 28.57 5.08 -3.59
N GLU A 500 27.97 5.92 -2.75
CA GLU A 500 28.69 6.75 -1.77
C GLU A 500 29.33 5.89 -0.69
N LEU A 501 28.60 4.89 -0.19
CA LEU A 501 29.14 3.95 0.80
C LEU A 501 30.18 3.01 0.17
N LEU A 502 29.94 2.52 -1.05
CA LEU A 502 30.91 1.70 -1.78
C LEU A 502 32.21 2.44 -2.04
N TYR A 503 32.16 3.75 -2.33
CA TYR A 503 33.36 4.57 -2.49
C TYR A 503 34.21 4.57 -1.21
N LYS A 504 33.58 4.68 -0.04
CA LYS A 504 34.26 4.60 1.27
C LYS A 504 34.79 3.20 1.57
N LEU A 505 34.09 2.16 1.13
CA LEU A 505 34.47 0.76 1.30
C LEU A 505 35.63 0.32 0.37
N LYS A 506 36.01 1.11 -0.66
CA LYS A 506 37.16 0.79 -1.52
C LYS A 506 38.49 0.68 -0.77
N ASN A 507 38.62 1.38 0.36
CA ASN A 507 39.83 1.39 1.18
C ASN A 507 40.00 0.14 2.05
N CYS A 508 39.17 -0.88 1.86
CA CYS A 508 39.24 -2.13 2.63
C CYS A 508 40.15 -3.18 2.03
N SER A 509 40.72 -2.91 0.85
CA SER A 509 41.65 -3.77 0.12
C SER A 509 43.13 -3.35 0.29
N GLU A 510 43.40 -2.29 1.03
CA GLU A 510 44.76 -1.82 1.41
C GLU A 510 44.98 -2.03 2.91
#